data_AF-A0AAX0L993-F1
#
_entry.id   AF-A0AAX0L993-F1
#
_cell.length_a   1.000
_cell.length_b   1.000
_cell.length_c   1.000
_cell.angle_alpha   90.00
_cell.angle_beta   90.00
_cell.angle_gamma   90.00
#
_symmetry.space_group_name_H-M   'P 1'
#
loop_
_entity.id
_entity.type
_entity.pdbx_description
1 polymer ?
#
loop_
_entity_poly.entity_id
_entity_poly.type
_entity_poly.pdbx_seq_one_letter_code
_entity_poly.pdbx_strand_id
1 'polypeptide(L)'
;MRHLSDANNTDKIVLDIFLKEIKSNNFNVSKTIEFIKYNLADKRNFNYLDEKNKTIIKKIYNNLKELQKDNINCFSENFFKDRILNLKIFIKLLKKQKEIIKEHIYSISKTECKRLNIEILEYENSIYNTFYPMFSRYIDLQKYSFEHLKNSLAYDFVSIVKYAKKKFLDFTLFASIIFIIIGIFVYNAYLNLNSFKYSINLLDFKDIFLVIGCISILYVIFIICLLVSSNYFLTKTNMVYIKKRNWKKIFFKISRLSLFLIILLPFIAKNDKINNIVNFNSVFEYFDYIIGFQFSLLLIYFLIYCFNIKNNISEFILNFLLFYIFFLIDFLLIYLVYMRFYDINPVILFFTLLFYFLAQFISCYHYFEYKISAIFNLFALFPLIFLISPEVMKYSGIGNYRDNFTIKKEFIPKSVSNLPYCFSDYNFTCIDKDMTNGNQVTLNNLFVRLKKDNAYYLRADMPIKYDFNLSNMNISECSQEQNTTCYENLDDNKTIEIKNYDIKFKDFKNSYNKTIFKDFKIKESDILN
;
A
#
# COMPACT_ATOMS: atom_id res chain seq x y z
N MET A 1 -4.12 -44.45 39.24
CA MET A 1 -3.93 -45.73 39.94
C MET A 1 -4.30 -45.68 41.43
N ARG A 2 -4.17 -44.55 42.16
CA ARG A 2 -4.51 -44.46 43.59
C ARG A 2 -6.00 -44.61 43.98
N HIS A 3 -6.94 -44.67 43.02
CA HIS A 3 -8.39 -44.77 43.30
C HIS A 3 -8.98 -46.18 43.15
N LEU A 4 -8.14 -47.22 42.97
CA LEU A 4 -8.59 -48.59 42.71
C LEU A 4 -8.68 -49.46 43.98
N SER A 5 -8.50 -48.88 45.19
CA SER A 5 -8.40 -49.63 46.45
C SER A 5 -9.72 -50.10 47.04
N ASP A 6 -10.86 -49.57 46.59
CA ASP A 6 -12.16 -49.73 47.25
C ASP A 6 -13.11 -50.66 46.47
N ALA A 7 -12.56 -51.60 45.70
CA ALA A 7 -13.33 -52.44 44.79
C ALA A 7 -13.72 -53.80 45.45
N ASN A 8 -14.90 -54.33 45.13
CA ASN A 8 -15.31 -55.68 45.55
C ASN A 8 -14.31 -56.76 45.07
N ASN A 9 -14.28 -57.92 45.72
CA ASN A 9 -13.29 -58.98 45.44
C ASN A 9 -13.16 -59.33 43.95
N THR A 10 -14.27 -59.36 43.21
CA THR A 10 -14.31 -59.62 41.77
C THR A 10 -13.71 -58.48 40.94
N ASP A 11 -14.00 -57.23 41.28
CA ASP A 11 -13.44 -56.05 40.61
C ASP A 11 -11.93 -55.97 40.84
N LYS A 12 -11.49 -56.28 42.05
CA LYS A 12 -10.06 -56.30 42.42
C LYS A 12 -9.28 -57.29 41.56
N ILE A 13 -9.82 -58.50 41.33
CA ILE A 13 -9.21 -59.51 40.46
C ILE A 13 -9.10 -59.01 39.01
N VAL A 14 -10.17 -58.41 38.46
CA VAL A 14 -10.17 -57.91 37.07
C VAL A 14 -9.20 -56.73 36.90
N LEU A 15 -9.14 -55.82 37.89
CA LEU A 15 -8.22 -54.69 37.90
C LEU A 15 -6.77 -55.12 38.06
N ASP A 16 -6.48 -56.15 38.88
CA ASP A 16 -5.15 -56.71 39.03
C ASP A 16 -4.66 -57.38 37.74
N ILE A 17 -5.53 -58.10 37.04
CA ILE A 17 -5.22 -58.66 35.71
C ILE A 17 -4.90 -57.54 34.72
N PHE A 18 -5.71 -56.48 34.69
CA PHE A 18 -5.48 -55.32 33.83
C PHE A 18 -4.15 -54.63 34.14
N LEU A 19 -3.81 -54.42 35.41
CA LEU A 19 -2.56 -53.80 35.83
C LEU A 19 -1.34 -54.68 35.51
N LYS A 20 -1.44 -56.00 35.72
CA LYS A 20 -0.38 -56.95 35.38
C LYS A 20 -0.11 -56.94 33.88
N GLU A 21 -1.16 -56.85 33.07
CA GLU A 21 -1.04 -56.84 31.62
C GLU A 21 -0.52 -55.51 31.06
N ILE A 22 -0.87 -54.37 31.67
CA ILE A 22 -0.24 -53.08 31.34
C ILE A 22 1.28 -53.14 31.59
N LYS A 23 1.68 -53.75 32.73
CA LYS A 23 3.08 -53.90 33.09
C LYS A 23 3.81 -54.88 32.18
N SER A 24 3.21 -56.03 31.84
CA SER A 24 3.81 -57.00 30.90
C SER A 24 4.01 -56.41 29.51
N ASN A 25 3.10 -55.53 29.09
CA ASN A 25 3.21 -54.79 27.83
C ASN A 25 4.15 -53.57 27.91
N ASN A 26 4.90 -53.41 29.00
CA ASN A 26 5.82 -52.28 29.23
C ASN A 26 5.17 -50.91 28.99
N PHE A 27 3.88 -50.76 29.35
CA PHE A 27 3.12 -49.52 29.13
C PHE A 27 3.04 -49.10 27.65
N ASN A 28 3.12 -50.03 26.71
CA ASN A 28 2.98 -49.74 25.28
C ASN A 28 1.53 -49.37 24.93
N VAL A 29 1.34 -48.22 24.29
CA VAL A 29 0.01 -47.65 23.98
C VAL A 29 -0.79 -48.57 23.05
N SER A 30 -0.20 -49.06 21.95
CA SER A 30 -0.91 -49.89 20.97
C SER A 30 -1.34 -51.24 21.56
N LYS A 31 -0.42 -51.92 22.26
CA LYS A 31 -0.71 -53.21 22.90
C LYS A 31 -1.77 -53.08 23.99
N THR A 32 -1.75 -52.00 24.75
CA THR A 32 -2.75 -51.74 25.80
C THR A 32 -4.13 -51.42 25.19
N ILE A 33 -4.19 -50.69 24.08
CA ILE A 33 -5.44 -50.44 23.34
C ILE A 33 -6.03 -51.75 22.80
N GLU A 34 -5.20 -52.61 22.20
CA GLU A 34 -5.62 -53.93 21.72
C GLU A 34 -6.13 -54.80 22.87
N PHE A 35 -5.43 -54.82 24.02
CA PHE A 35 -5.89 -55.53 25.20
C PHE A 35 -7.25 -55.03 25.69
N ILE A 36 -7.45 -53.71 25.78
CA ILE A 36 -8.74 -53.14 26.19
C ILE A 36 -9.85 -53.50 25.19
N LYS A 37 -9.55 -53.39 23.89
CA LYS A 37 -10.53 -53.59 22.82
C LYS A 37 -10.96 -55.06 22.69
N TYR A 38 -10.02 -56.00 22.74
CA TYR A 38 -10.28 -57.41 22.42
C TYR A 38 -10.38 -58.33 23.64
N ASN A 39 -9.72 -57.99 24.76
CA ASN A 39 -9.70 -58.87 25.94
C ASN A 39 -10.56 -58.36 27.10
N LEU A 40 -10.76 -57.04 27.20
CA LEU A 40 -11.66 -56.45 28.21
C LEU A 40 -13.07 -56.23 27.67
N ALA A 41 -13.26 -55.63 26.50
CA ALA A 41 -14.61 -55.31 25.99
C ALA A 41 -15.39 -56.54 25.44
N ASP A 42 -14.70 -57.59 24.99
CA ASP A 42 -15.31 -58.76 24.34
C ASP A 42 -15.53 -59.98 25.27
N LYS A 43 -15.00 -59.94 26.50
CA LYS A 43 -15.20 -61.01 27.49
C LYS A 43 -16.20 -60.59 28.57
N ARG A 44 -16.98 -61.56 29.06
CA ARG A 44 -17.96 -61.46 30.16
C ARG A 44 -17.43 -60.76 31.44
N ASN A 45 -16.11 -60.55 31.56
CA ASN A 45 -15.42 -59.89 32.67
C ASN A 45 -15.72 -58.39 32.81
N PHE A 46 -16.03 -57.67 31.71
CA PHE A 46 -16.40 -56.24 31.80
C PHE A 46 -17.76 -56.03 32.48
N ASN A 47 -18.67 -57.01 32.37
CA ASN A 47 -20.00 -56.94 32.98
C ASN A 47 -19.95 -57.05 34.51
N TYR A 48 -18.91 -57.66 35.06
CA TYR A 48 -18.73 -57.81 36.50
C TYR A 48 -18.15 -56.57 37.18
N LEU A 49 -17.59 -55.63 36.41
CA LEU A 49 -17.08 -54.36 36.94
C LEU A 49 -18.22 -53.43 37.35
N ASP A 50 -18.04 -52.71 38.45
CA ASP A 50 -18.93 -51.60 38.78
C ASP A 50 -18.87 -50.48 37.71
N GLU A 51 -19.90 -49.65 37.65
CA GLU A 51 -19.98 -48.55 36.66
C GLU A 51 -18.87 -47.51 36.83
N LYS A 52 -18.33 -47.36 38.05
CA LYS A 52 -17.24 -46.42 38.35
C LYS A 52 -15.93 -46.88 37.67
N ASN A 53 -15.59 -48.16 37.78
CA ASN A 53 -14.40 -48.78 37.20
C ASN A 53 -14.52 -48.89 35.69
N LYS A 54 -15.71 -49.20 35.16
CA LYS A 54 -15.99 -49.12 33.70
C LYS A 54 -15.72 -47.71 33.16
N THR A 55 -16.20 -46.68 33.86
CA THR A 55 -15.98 -45.28 33.47
C THR A 55 -14.49 -44.92 33.47
N ILE A 56 -13.74 -45.39 34.47
CA ILE A 56 -12.28 -45.20 34.54
C ILE A 56 -11.57 -45.87 33.37
N ILE A 57 -11.88 -47.14 33.05
CA ILE A 57 -11.25 -47.85 31.93
C ILE A 57 -11.59 -47.18 30.60
N LYS A 58 -12.83 -46.73 30.41
CA LYS A 58 -13.24 -45.99 29.20
C LYS A 58 -12.47 -44.68 29.06
N LYS A 59 -12.22 -43.97 30.16
CA LYS A 59 -11.38 -42.76 30.19
C LYS A 59 -9.92 -43.08 29.84
N ILE A 60 -9.36 -44.15 30.40
CA ILE A 60 -8.01 -44.62 30.07
C ILE A 60 -7.91 -44.96 28.58
N TYR A 61 -8.89 -45.69 28.02
CA TYR A 61 -8.93 -46.05 26.61
C TYR A 61 -8.96 -44.84 25.68
N ASN A 62 -9.78 -43.84 26.00
CA ASN A 62 -9.85 -42.59 25.24
C ASN A 62 -8.53 -41.81 25.30
N ASN A 63 -7.94 -41.69 26.48
CA ASN A 63 -6.64 -41.04 26.65
C ASN A 63 -5.54 -41.80 25.86
N LEU A 64 -5.53 -43.13 25.88
CA LEU A 64 -4.59 -43.93 25.10
C LEU A 64 -4.79 -43.74 23.59
N LYS A 65 -6.03 -43.62 23.11
CA LYS A 65 -6.31 -43.28 21.71
C LYS A 65 -5.80 -41.90 21.32
N GLU A 66 -5.89 -40.91 22.21
CA GLU A 66 -5.29 -39.60 21.99
C GLU A 66 -3.77 -39.71 21.90
N LEU A 67 -3.14 -40.41 22.85
CA LEU A 67 -1.70 -40.68 22.81
C LEU A 67 -1.28 -41.40 21.52
N GLN A 68 -2.07 -42.38 21.05
CA GLN A 68 -1.80 -43.09 19.80
C GLN A 68 -1.91 -42.16 18.58
N LYS A 69 -2.91 -41.26 18.54
CA LYS A 69 -3.03 -40.22 17.51
C LYS A 69 -1.83 -39.27 17.52
N ASP A 70 -1.28 -38.99 18.69
CA ASP A 70 -0.10 -38.14 18.88
C ASP A 70 1.22 -38.91 18.66
N ASN A 71 1.17 -40.15 18.15
CA ASN A 71 2.32 -41.04 17.95
C ASN A 71 3.15 -41.30 19.21
N ILE A 72 2.50 -41.29 20.38
CA ILE A 72 3.11 -41.64 21.65
C ILE A 72 2.96 -43.14 21.86
N ASN A 73 4.09 -43.85 21.90
CA ASN A 73 4.11 -45.31 21.96
C ASN A 73 4.16 -45.87 23.38
N CYS A 74 4.45 -45.04 24.39
CA CYS A 74 4.60 -45.45 25.79
C CYS A 74 3.99 -44.40 26.72
N PHE A 75 3.36 -44.83 27.83
CA PHE A 75 2.77 -43.94 28.83
C PHE A 75 3.33 -44.15 30.25
N SER A 76 4.54 -44.72 30.35
CA SER A 76 5.21 -44.90 31.65
C SER A 76 5.62 -43.56 32.26
N GLU A 77 5.67 -43.50 33.60
CA GLU A 77 6.08 -42.29 34.31
C GLU A 77 7.50 -41.83 33.94
N ASN A 78 8.42 -42.78 33.76
CA ASN A 78 9.80 -42.50 33.34
C ASN A 78 9.84 -41.89 31.93
N PHE A 79 9.05 -42.41 30.99
CA PHE A 79 8.96 -41.86 29.63
C PHE A 79 8.52 -40.39 29.63
N PHE A 80 7.53 -40.04 30.47
CA PHE A 80 7.10 -38.64 30.62
C PHE A 80 8.14 -37.77 31.33
N LYS A 81 8.83 -38.29 32.36
CA LYS A 81 9.93 -37.58 33.03
C LYS A 81 11.07 -37.25 32.05
N ASP A 82 11.47 -38.22 31.22
CA ASP A 82 12.52 -38.03 30.21
C ASP A 82 12.10 -36.99 29.16
N ARG A 83 10.84 -37.03 28.68
CA ARG A 83 10.33 -35.99 27.76
C ARG A 83 10.31 -34.61 28.40
N ILE A 84 9.90 -34.48 29.66
CA ILE A 84 9.89 -33.19 30.37
C ILE A 84 11.33 -32.67 30.54
N LEU A 85 12.28 -33.54 30.87
CA LEU A 85 13.69 -33.18 31.00
C LEU A 85 14.25 -32.70 29.64
N ASN A 86 13.98 -33.45 28.58
CA ASN A 86 14.37 -33.11 27.21
C ASN A 86 13.77 -31.76 26.77
N LEU A 87 12.51 -31.48 27.11
CA LEU A 87 11.87 -30.18 26.85
C LEU A 87 12.53 -29.03 27.62
N LYS A 88 12.93 -29.24 28.88
CA LYS A 88 13.67 -28.23 29.66
C LYS A 88 15.03 -27.92 29.02
N ILE A 89 15.75 -28.95 28.56
CA ILE A 89 17.03 -28.79 27.85
C ILE A 89 16.81 -28.01 26.55
N PHE A 90 15.79 -28.39 25.77
CA PHE A 90 15.43 -27.71 24.53
C PHE A 90 15.12 -26.22 24.74
N ILE A 91 14.29 -25.87 25.73
CA ILE A 91 13.98 -24.48 26.07
C ILE A 91 15.24 -23.70 26.46
N LYS A 92 16.16 -24.33 27.20
CA LYS A 92 17.43 -23.72 27.59
C LYS A 92 18.32 -23.43 26.38
N LEU A 93 18.41 -24.37 25.43
CA LEU A 93 19.16 -24.19 24.17
C LEU A 93 18.55 -23.06 23.33
N LEU A 94 17.22 -23.01 23.19
CA LEU A 94 16.53 -21.94 22.46
C LEU A 94 16.76 -20.56 23.09
N LYS A 95 16.75 -20.46 24.43
CA LYS A 95 17.04 -19.19 25.12
C LYS A 95 18.47 -18.71 24.84
N LYS A 96 19.45 -19.60 24.91
CA LYS A 96 20.85 -19.28 24.57
C LYS A 96 21.00 -18.87 23.11
N GLN A 97 20.41 -19.63 22.18
CA GLN A 97 20.47 -19.29 20.76
C GLN A 97 19.85 -17.91 20.49
N LYS A 98 18.73 -17.58 21.15
CA LYS A 98 18.11 -16.26 21.06
C LYS A 98 19.03 -15.13 21.57
N GLU A 99 19.76 -15.36 22.66
CA GLU A 99 20.74 -14.38 23.18
C GLU A 99 21.90 -14.17 22.20
N ILE A 100 22.49 -15.25 21.68
CA ILE A 100 23.59 -15.19 20.70
C ILE A 100 23.14 -14.50 19.41
N ILE A 101 21.93 -14.82 18.92
CA ILE A 101 21.33 -14.13 17.77
C ILE A 101 21.18 -12.64 18.07
N LYS A 102 20.72 -12.26 19.26
CA LYS A 102 20.61 -10.84 19.65
C LYS A 102 21.98 -10.16 19.65
N GLU A 103 23.00 -10.78 20.22
CA GLU A 103 24.38 -10.26 20.19
C GLU A 103 24.90 -10.12 18.76
N HIS A 104 24.66 -11.12 17.90
CA HIS A 104 25.00 -11.07 16.48
C HIS A 104 24.30 -9.91 15.76
N ILE A 105 23.01 -9.71 16.04
CA ILE A 105 22.19 -8.60 15.52
C ILE A 105 22.73 -7.24 15.96
N TYR A 106 23.42 -7.11 17.10
CA TYR A 106 23.95 -5.82 17.59
C TYR A 106 25.46 -5.62 17.40
N SER A 107 26.25 -6.67 17.18
CA SER A 107 27.70 -6.58 17.00
C SER A 107 28.10 -5.82 15.72
N ILE A 108 29.16 -5.01 15.80
CA ILE A 108 29.69 -4.17 14.69
C ILE A 108 30.95 -4.80 14.06
N SER A 109 31.60 -5.72 14.78
CA SER A 109 32.86 -6.34 14.37
C SER A 109 32.64 -7.54 13.44
N LYS A 110 33.36 -7.56 12.30
CA LYS A 110 33.28 -8.67 11.34
C LYS A 110 33.82 -9.99 11.91
N THR A 111 34.83 -9.93 12.76
CA THR A 111 35.39 -11.11 13.43
C THR A 111 34.41 -11.68 14.45
N GLU A 112 33.78 -10.79 15.22
CA GLU A 112 32.78 -11.17 16.22
C GLU A 112 31.51 -11.73 15.58
N CYS A 113 31.01 -11.13 14.50
CA CYS A 113 29.88 -11.69 13.75
C CYS A 113 30.19 -13.10 13.21
N LYS A 114 31.41 -13.34 12.70
CA LYS A 114 31.80 -14.69 12.24
C LYS A 114 31.80 -15.71 13.38
N ARG A 115 32.35 -15.36 14.55
CA ARG A 115 32.35 -16.22 15.75
C ARG A 115 30.92 -16.56 16.17
N LEU A 116 30.08 -15.54 16.34
CA LEU A 116 28.68 -15.69 16.74
C LEU A 116 27.87 -16.51 15.71
N ASN A 117 28.16 -16.38 14.41
CA ASN A 117 27.47 -17.16 13.37
C ASN A 117 27.83 -18.65 13.44
N ILE A 118 29.08 -18.99 13.75
CA ILE A 118 29.48 -20.38 14.00
C ILE A 118 28.71 -20.94 15.21
N GLU A 119 28.65 -20.19 16.31
CA GLU A 119 27.90 -20.61 17.50
C GLU A 119 26.40 -20.80 17.19
N ILE A 120 25.79 -19.91 16.42
CA ILE A 120 24.37 -20.04 16.00
C ILE A 120 24.15 -21.37 15.26
N LEU A 121 25.02 -21.69 14.29
CA LEU A 121 24.94 -22.91 13.50
C LEU A 121 25.14 -24.17 14.35
N GLU A 122 26.07 -24.14 15.32
CA GLU A 122 26.27 -25.25 16.26
C GLU A 122 25.02 -25.52 17.11
N TYR A 123 24.39 -24.46 17.65
CA TYR A 123 23.14 -24.58 18.39
C TYR A 123 21.98 -25.04 17.51
N GLU A 124 21.87 -24.53 16.28
CA GLU A 124 20.83 -24.92 15.33
C GLU A 124 20.95 -26.41 14.97
N ASN A 125 22.16 -26.88 14.67
CA ASN A 125 22.45 -28.28 14.37
C ASN A 125 22.14 -29.19 15.57
N SER A 126 22.50 -28.78 16.80
CA SER A 126 22.16 -29.50 18.03
C SER A 126 20.64 -29.61 18.23
N ILE A 127 19.92 -28.50 18.00
CA ILE A 127 18.46 -28.45 18.09
C ILE A 127 17.82 -29.37 17.04
N TYR A 128 18.24 -29.27 15.78
CA TYR A 128 17.70 -30.08 14.69
C TYR A 128 17.93 -31.57 14.94
N ASN A 129 19.18 -31.99 15.20
CA ASN A 129 19.49 -33.41 15.36
C ASN A 129 18.79 -34.04 16.58
N THR A 130 18.61 -33.27 17.65
CA THR A 130 18.07 -33.79 18.92
C THR A 130 16.54 -33.73 18.97
N PHE A 131 15.92 -32.72 18.35
CA PHE A 131 14.51 -32.40 18.59
C PHE A 131 13.64 -32.26 17.33
N TYR A 132 14.21 -32.26 16.12
CA TYR A 132 13.43 -32.17 14.88
C TYR A 132 12.33 -33.25 14.73
N PRO A 133 12.58 -34.53 15.09
CA PRO A 133 11.53 -35.56 15.03
C PRO A 133 10.35 -35.29 15.98
N MET A 134 10.59 -34.53 17.05
CA MET A 134 9.60 -34.21 18.08
C MET A 134 8.64 -33.09 17.65
N PHE A 135 9.07 -32.20 16.76
CA PHE A 135 8.34 -30.97 16.42
C PHE A 135 7.90 -30.85 14.97
N SER A 136 8.43 -31.67 14.05
CA SER A 136 8.08 -31.61 12.62
C SER A 136 6.58 -31.72 12.33
N ARG A 137 5.80 -32.33 13.24
CA ARG A 137 4.34 -32.45 13.14
C ARG A 137 3.55 -31.31 13.79
N TYR A 138 4.19 -30.51 14.63
CA TYR A 138 3.57 -29.40 15.39
C TYR A 138 3.99 -28.02 14.87
N ILE A 139 4.98 -27.95 13.98
CA ILE A 139 5.38 -26.71 13.34
C ILE A 139 4.29 -26.32 12.34
N ASP A 140 3.52 -25.31 12.73
CA ASP A 140 2.74 -24.52 11.79
C ASP A 140 3.74 -23.70 10.96
N LEU A 141 4.12 -24.25 9.79
CA LEU A 141 5.04 -23.64 8.83
C LEU A 141 4.63 -22.20 8.47
N GLN A 142 3.35 -21.83 8.62
CA GLN A 142 2.83 -20.51 8.31
C GLN A 142 3.11 -19.51 9.44
N LYS A 143 2.86 -19.88 10.69
CA LYS A 143 3.26 -19.05 11.84
C LYS A 143 4.76 -18.86 11.89
N TYR A 144 5.50 -19.91 11.55
CA TYR A 144 6.94 -19.85 11.43
C TYR A 144 7.37 -18.84 10.35
N SER A 145 6.78 -18.88 9.15
CA SER A 145 7.16 -17.96 8.06
C SER A 145 6.85 -16.50 8.38
N PHE A 146 5.72 -16.20 9.03
CA PHE A 146 5.40 -14.82 9.44
C PHE A 146 6.35 -14.28 10.51
N GLU A 147 6.65 -15.08 11.54
CA GLU A 147 7.55 -14.63 12.61
C GLU A 147 9.00 -14.54 12.12
N HIS A 148 9.40 -15.45 11.23
CA HIS A 148 10.68 -15.38 10.52
C HIS A 148 10.78 -14.12 9.65
N LEU A 149 9.72 -13.77 8.92
CA LEU A 149 9.67 -12.55 8.09
C LEU A 149 9.82 -11.28 8.95
N LYS A 150 9.09 -11.20 10.06
CA LYS A 150 9.21 -10.09 11.03
C LYS A 150 10.63 -9.94 11.57
N ASN A 151 11.25 -11.06 11.95
CA ASN A 151 12.61 -11.06 12.47
C ASN A 151 13.65 -10.72 11.39
N SER A 152 13.47 -11.22 10.16
CA SER A 152 14.32 -10.87 9.01
C SER A 152 14.23 -9.38 8.68
N LEU A 153 13.02 -8.81 8.66
CA LEU A 153 12.82 -7.36 8.45
C LEU A 153 13.54 -6.53 9.51
N ALA A 154 13.41 -6.92 10.78
CA ALA A 154 14.10 -6.24 11.88
C ALA A 154 15.63 -6.33 11.73
N TYR A 155 16.15 -7.49 11.36
CA TYR A 155 17.58 -7.68 11.11
C TYR A 155 18.07 -6.82 9.94
N ASP A 156 17.38 -6.90 8.79
CA ASP A 156 17.73 -6.15 7.59
C ASP A 156 17.75 -4.64 7.88
N PHE A 157 16.74 -4.12 8.60
CA PHE A 157 16.69 -2.73 9.04
C PHE A 157 17.87 -2.34 9.94
N VAL A 158 18.15 -3.13 10.98
CA VAL A 158 19.29 -2.88 11.89
C VAL A 158 20.61 -2.94 11.13
N SER A 159 20.76 -3.84 10.17
CA SER A 159 21.96 -3.98 9.36
C SER A 159 22.21 -2.75 8.48
N ILE A 160 21.16 -2.19 7.87
CA ILE A 160 21.22 -0.96 7.06
C ILE A 160 21.62 0.22 7.95
N VAL A 161 20.98 0.37 9.12
CA VAL A 161 21.30 1.45 10.07
C VAL A 161 22.75 1.36 10.54
N LYS A 162 23.24 0.15 10.83
CA LYS A 162 24.65 -0.06 11.20
C LYS A 162 25.61 0.29 10.07
N TYR A 163 25.30 -0.15 8.85
CA TYR A 163 26.11 0.16 7.67
C TYR A 163 26.19 1.67 7.45
N ALA A 164 25.04 2.36 7.50
CA ALA A 164 24.95 3.81 7.40
C ALA A 164 25.74 4.52 8.51
N LYS A 165 25.69 4.05 9.76
CA LYS A 165 26.49 4.61 10.87
C LYS A 165 28.00 4.42 10.68
N LYS A 166 28.43 3.22 10.28
CA LYS A 166 29.86 2.88 10.17
C LYS A 166 30.56 3.63 9.04
N LYS A 167 29.83 3.92 7.96
CA LYS A 167 30.33 4.62 6.77
C LYS A 167 29.53 5.89 6.51
N PHE A 168 29.26 6.67 7.55
CA PHE A 168 28.37 7.83 7.46
C PHE A 168 28.78 8.80 6.34
N LEU A 169 30.06 9.13 6.26
CA LEU A 169 30.59 10.04 5.22
C LEU A 169 30.43 9.46 3.80
N ASP A 170 30.92 8.23 3.55
CA ASP A 170 30.76 7.56 2.25
C ASP A 170 29.28 7.40 1.86
N PHE A 171 28.43 7.08 2.85
CA PHE A 171 26.99 6.89 2.67
C PHE A 171 26.29 8.21 2.32
N THR A 172 26.63 9.32 3.00
CA THR A 172 26.06 10.64 2.69
C THR A 172 26.45 11.11 1.29
N LEU A 173 27.71 10.93 0.89
CA LEU A 173 28.17 11.23 -0.47
C LEU A 173 27.43 10.38 -1.50
N PHE A 174 27.40 9.06 -1.31
CA PHE A 174 26.73 8.15 -2.22
C PHE A 174 25.22 8.43 -2.32
N ALA A 175 24.56 8.67 -1.18
CA ALA A 175 23.14 9.02 -1.12
C ALA A 175 22.87 10.35 -1.83
N SER A 176 23.71 11.38 -1.62
CA SER A 176 23.54 12.67 -2.29
C SER A 176 23.63 12.55 -3.81
N ILE A 177 24.54 11.73 -4.33
CA ILE A 177 24.67 11.46 -5.77
C ILE A 177 23.41 10.77 -6.29
N ILE A 178 22.92 9.73 -5.60
CA ILE A 178 21.66 9.05 -5.96
C ILE A 178 20.49 10.03 -5.97
N PHE A 179 20.40 10.88 -4.95
CA PHE A 179 19.33 11.86 -4.82
C PHE A 179 19.37 12.87 -5.97
N ILE A 180 20.55 13.37 -6.34
CA ILE A 180 20.72 14.26 -7.51
C ILE A 180 20.28 13.55 -8.79
N ILE A 181 20.69 12.29 -9.03
CA ILE A 181 20.29 11.52 -10.22
C ILE A 181 18.76 11.39 -10.29
N ILE A 182 18.12 11.04 -9.18
CA ILE A 182 16.66 10.93 -9.10
C ILE A 182 16.01 12.30 -9.33
N GLY A 183 16.56 13.37 -8.75
CA GLY A 183 16.10 14.74 -8.94
C GLY A 183 16.15 15.18 -10.39
N ILE A 184 17.24 14.88 -11.11
CA ILE A 184 17.37 15.13 -12.55
C ILE A 184 16.29 14.38 -13.34
N PHE A 185 16.05 13.11 -12.99
CA PHE A 185 15.04 12.30 -13.67
C PHE A 185 13.62 12.85 -13.48
N VAL A 186 13.25 13.21 -12.25
CA VAL A 186 11.94 13.78 -11.91
C VAL A 186 11.76 15.17 -12.54
N TYR A 187 12.80 16.01 -12.51
CA TYR A 187 12.77 17.33 -13.13
C TYR A 187 12.62 17.25 -14.66
N ASN A 188 13.34 16.34 -15.32
CA ASN A 188 13.16 16.10 -16.76
C ASN A 188 11.78 15.56 -17.10
N ALA A 189 11.23 14.66 -16.27
CA ALA A 189 9.86 14.19 -16.42
C ALA A 189 8.86 15.37 -16.39
N TYR A 190 9.05 16.32 -15.46
CA TYR A 190 8.23 17.53 -15.37
C TYR A 190 8.38 18.45 -16.59
N LEU A 191 9.61 18.69 -17.06
CA LEU A 191 9.84 19.52 -18.25
C LEU A 191 9.19 18.93 -19.50
N ASN A 192 9.30 17.61 -19.69
CA ASN A 192 8.69 16.91 -20.81
C ASN A 192 7.16 17.00 -20.77
N LEU A 193 6.54 16.81 -19.60
CA LEU A 193 5.09 16.97 -19.43
C LEU A 193 4.61 18.38 -19.81
N ASN A 194 5.42 19.40 -19.50
CA ASN A 194 5.08 20.79 -19.78
C ASN A 194 5.61 21.32 -21.13
N SER A 195 6.18 20.44 -21.97
CA SER A 195 6.76 20.80 -23.28
C SER A 195 7.87 21.86 -23.21
N PHE A 196 8.60 21.93 -22.09
CA PHE A 196 9.74 22.81 -21.94
C PHE A 196 11.00 22.17 -22.57
N LYS A 197 11.57 22.82 -23.59
CA LYS A 197 12.82 22.39 -24.23
C LYS A 197 14.00 23.19 -23.67
N TYR A 198 14.46 22.85 -22.47
CA TYR A 198 15.64 23.46 -21.85
C TYR A 198 16.78 22.46 -21.73
N SER A 199 18.00 22.93 -21.96
CA SER A 199 19.20 22.24 -21.47
C SER A 199 19.34 22.48 -19.97
N ILE A 200 19.75 21.44 -19.25
CA ILE A 200 20.06 21.47 -17.83
C ILE A 200 21.55 21.77 -17.67
N ASN A 201 21.89 22.84 -16.94
CA ASN A 201 23.25 22.98 -16.41
C ASN A 201 23.32 22.25 -15.06
N LEU A 202 24.12 21.19 -14.97
CA LEU A 202 24.15 20.32 -13.80
C LEU A 202 24.78 20.97 -12.56
N LEU A 203 25.70 21.92 -12.79
CA LEU A 203 26.45 22.60 -11.73
C LEU A 203 25.60 23.63 -10.98
N ASP A 204 24.82 24.43 -11.71
CA ASP A 204 24.01 25.51 -11.11
C ASP A 204 22.76 24.99 -10.39
N PHE A 205 22.31 23.77 -10.73
CA PHE A 205 21.06 23.18 -10.23
C PHE A 205 21.27 22.05 -9.21
N LYS A 206 22.50 21.81 -8.76
CA LYS A 206 22.82 20.68 -7.88
C LYS A 206 21.96 20.64 -6.62
N ASP A 207 21.82 21.76 -5.92
CA ASP A 207 21.07 21.84 -4.66
C ASP A 207 19.57 21.66 -4.91
N ILE A 208 19.07 22.22 -6.01
CA ILE A 208 17.69 22.05 -6.47
C ILE A 208 17.40 20.57 -6.76
N PHE A 209 18.27 19.89 -7.52
CA PHE A 209 18.11 18.46 -7.80
C PHE A 209 18.21 17.60 -6.55
N LEU A 210 19.07 17.97 -5.59
CA LEU A 210 19.14 17.28 -4.31
C LEU A 210 17.81 17.37 -3.56
N VAL A 211 17.21 18.57 -3.47
CA VAL A 211 15.91 18.77 -2.80
C VAL A 211 14.79 17.98 -3.49
N ILE A 212 14.68 18.08 -4.82
CA ILE A 212 13.72 17.30 -5.61
C ILE A 212 13.92 15.80 -5.37
N GLY A 213 15.18 15.34 -5.38
CA GLY A 213 15.54 13.94 -5.15
C GLY A 213 15.12 13.44 -3.77
N CYS A 214 15.42 14.21 -2.72
CA CYS A 214 15.04 13.90 -1.34
C CYS A 214 13.51 13.77 -1.20
N ILE A 215 12.75 14.75 -1.68
CA ILE A 215 11.29 14.74 -1.62
C ILE A 215 10.75 13.54 -2.41
N SER A 216 11.27 13.30 -3.61
CA SER A 216 10.84 12.19 -4.47
C SER A 216 11.03 10.83 -3.79
N ILE A 217 12.16 10.61 -3.10
CA ILE A 217 12.44 9.35 -2.42
C ILE A 217 11.56 9.14 -1.21
N LEU A 218 11.27 10.20 -0.44
CA LEU A 218 10.32 10.12 0.66
C LEU A 218 8.93 9.70 0.16
N TYR A 219 8.46 10.29 -0.95
CA TYR A 219 7.22 9.87 -1.60
C TYR A 219 7.27 8.41 -2.08
N VAL A 220 8.35 8.00 -2.73
CA VAL A 220 8.54 6.61 -3.20
C VAL A 220 8.49 5.64 -2.04
N ILE A 221 9.25 5.90 -0.96
CA ILE A 221 9.27 5.04 0.24
C ILE A 221 7.88 4.96 0.86
N PHE A 222 7.20 6.09 1.01
CA PHE A 222 5.84 6.13 1.56
C PHE A 222 4.87 5.27 0.75
N ILE A 223 4.88 5.39 -0.58
CA ILE A 223 4.01 4.60 -1.46
C ILE A 223 4.39 3.11 -1.43
N ILE A 224 5.69 2.76 -1.41
CA ILE A 224 6.14 1.36 -1.25
C ILE A 224 5.60 0.77 0.05
N CYS A 225 5.69 1.49 1.16
CA CYS A 225 5.18 1.03 2.46
C CYS A 225 3.67 0.73 2.39
N LEU A 226 2.89 1.59 1.74
CA LEU A 226 1.46 1.35 1.53
C LEU A 226 1.22 0.12 0.65
N LEU A 227 1.89 0.01 -0.50
CA LEU A 227 1.74 -1.11 -1.43
C LEU A 227 2.14 -2.46 -0.82
N VAL A 228 3.23 -2.49 -0.04
CA VAL A 228 3.67 -3.70 0.67
C VAL A 228 2.68 -4.07 1.78
N SER A 229 2.10 -3.11 2.49
CA SER A 229 1.07 -3.36 3.51
C SER A 229 -0.22 -3.92 2.90
N SER A 230 -0.62 -3.37 1.76
CA SER A 230 -1.74 -3.86 0.93
C SER A 230 -1.51 -5.31 0.46
N ASN A 231 -0.30 -5.64 0.02
CA ASN A 231 0.06 -7.00 -0.36
C ASN A 231 0.13 -7.96 0.83
N TYR A 232 0.65 -7.51 1.97
CA TYR A 232 0.64 -8.27 3.22
C TYR A 232 -0.79 -8.64 3.66
N PHE A 233 -1.73 -7.69 3.55
CA PHE A 233 -3.15 -7.94 3.78
C PHE A 233 -3.67 -9.07 2.89
N LEU A 234 -3.39 -9.03 1.59
CA LEU A 234 -3.82 -10.08 0.65
C LEU A 234 -3.26 -11.46 0.97
N THR A 235 -2.02 -11.54 1.44
CA THR A 235 -1.47 -12.84 1.85
C THR A 235 -2.12 -13.31 3.14
N LYS A 236 -2.23 -12.44 4.14
CA LYS A 236 -2.90 -12.77 5.41
C LYS A 236 -4.33 -13.24 5.17
N THR A 237 -5.05 -12.60 4.26
CA THR A 237 -6.44 -12.97 3.96
C THR A 237 -6.52 -14.34 3.29
N ASN A 238 -5.68 -14.64 2.30
CA ASN A 238 -5.77 -15.88 1.54
C ASN A 238 -5.12 -17.10 2.22
N MET A 239 -4.22 -16.90 3.18
CA MET A 239 -3.53 -18.00 3.87
C MET A 239 -4.29 -18.63 5.03
N VAL A 240 -5.18 -17.88 5.70
CA VAL A 240 -5.82 -18.34 6.96
C VAL A 240 -6.76 -19.54 6.76
N TYR A 241 -7.12 -19.92 5.52
CA TYR A 241 -7.98 -21.09 5.28
C TYR A 241 -7.58 -21.91 4.03
N ILE A 242 -6.72 -22.91 4.22
CA ILE A 242 -6.46 -23.99 3.24
C ILE A 242 -7.72 -24.87 2.99
N LYS A 243 -8.77 -24.75 3.81
CA LYS A 243 -10.01 -25.53 3.63
C LYS A 243 -11.07 -24.80 2.79
N LYS A 244 -11.06 -25.13 1.48
CA LYS A 244 -12.25 -25.37 0.63
C LYS A 244 -13.20 -24.23 0.17
N ARG A 245 -12.94 -22.94 0.34
CA ARG A 245 -13.87 -21.91 -0.21
C ARG A 245 -13.34 -21.17 -1.45
N ASN A 246 -13.74 -21.64 -2.64
CA ASN A 246 -13.49 -21.00 -3.94
C ASN A 246 -14.04 -19.56 -4.04
N TRP A 247 -15.12 -19.24 -3.33
CA TRP A 247 -15.84 -17.97 -3.42
C TRP A 247 -14.98 -16.74 -3.12
N LYS A 248 -14.11 -16.79 -2.10
CA LYS A 248 -13.22 -15.67 -1.77
C LYS A 248 -12.26 -15.33 -2.94
N LYS A 249 -11.68 -16.37 -3.55
CA LYS A 249 -10.77 -16.21 -4.69
C LYS A 249 -11.52 -15.68 -5.92
N ILE A 250 -12.77 -16.11 -6.11
CA ILE A 250 -13.64 -15.62 -7.19
C ILE A 250 -13.94 -14.12 -6.99
N PHE A 251 -14.40 -13.71 -5.80
CA PHE A 251 -14.67 -12.29 -5.51
C PHE A 251 -13.42 -11.43 -5.64
N PHE A 252 -12.25 -11.92 -5.18
CA PHE A 252 -10.99 -11.21 -5.40
C PHE A 252 -10.70 -11.02 -6.90
N LYS A 253 -10.76 -12.09 -7.71
CA LYS A 253 -10.56 -12.01 -9.16
C LYS A 253 -11.53 -11.02 -9.82
N ILE A 254 -12.81 -11.08 -9.47
CA ILE A 254 -13.83 -10.14 -9.96
C ILE A 254 -13.47 -8.70 -9.57
N SER A 255 -13.05 -8.44 -8.33
CA SER A 255 -12.65 -7.10 -7.89
C SER A 255 -11.44 -6.55 -8.63
N ARG A 256 -10.47 -7.41 -8.99
CA ARG A 256 -9.27 -7.00 -9.75
C ARG A 256 -9.60 -6.75 -11.21
N LEU A 257 -10.45 -7.58 -11.81
CA LEU A 257 -10.93 -7.41 -13.18
C LEU A 257 -11.79 -6.14 -13.29
N SER A 258 -12.68 -5.91 -12.33
CA SER A 258 -13.45 -4.66 -12.19
C SER A 258 -12.53 -3.44 -12.14
N LEU A 259 -11.53 -3.46 -11.25
CA LEU A 259 -10.56 -2.38 -11.13
C LEU A 259 -9.87 -2.07 -12.46
N PHE A 260 -9.35 -3.10 -13.14
CA PHE A 260 -8.69 -2.97 -14.43
C PHE A 260 -9.60 -2.31 -15.48
N LEU A 261 -10.88 -2.74 -15.56
CA LEU A 261 -11.85 -2.18 -16.48
C LEU A 261 -12.19 -0.71 -16.15
N ILE A 262 -12.40 -0.40 -14.86
CA ILE A 262 -12.71 0.96 -14.39
C ILE A 262 -11.60 1.93 -14.79
N ILE A 263 -10.35 1.53 -14.65
CA ILE A 263 -9.18 2.35 -14.96
C ILE A 263 -9.04 2.59 -16.47
N LEU A 264 -9.38 1.60 -17.30
CA LEU A 264 -9.31 1.73 -18.75
C LEU A 264 -10.50 2.50 -19.35
N LEU A 265 -11.62 2.59 -18.63
CA LEU A 265 -12.87 3.16 -19.11
C LEU A 265 -12.70 4.58 -19.72
N PRO A 266 -11.97 5.54 -19.11
CA PRO A 266 -11.78 6.86 -19.71
C PRO A 266 -11.04 6.83 -21.05
N PHE A 267 -10.10 5.90 -21.22
CA PHE A 267 -9.34 5.75 -22.47
C PHE A 267 -10.16 5.07 -23.56
N ILE A 268 -11.01 4.10 -23.17
CA ILE A 268 -11.93 3.42 -24.09
C ILE A 268 -12.99 4.41 -24.57
N ALA A 269 -13.59 5.20 -23.66
CA ALA A 269 -14.63 6.16 -23.98
C ALA A 269 -14.14 7.31 -24.87
N LYS A 270 -12.84 7.68 -24.79
CA LYS A 270 -12.23 8.69 -25.66
C LYS A 270 -12.19 8.27 -27.14
N ASN A 271 -12.26 6.98 -27.44
CA ASN A 271 -12.21 6.49 -28.82
C ASN A 271 -13.49 6.87 -29.57
N ASP A 272 -13.39 7.64 -30.66
CA ASP A 272 -14.53 8.21 -31.39
C ASP A 272 -15.57 7.16 -31.83
N LYS A 273 -15.12 5.95 -32.16
CA LYS A 273 -16.02 4.84 -32.53
C LYS A 273 -16.89 4.35 -31.37
N ILE A 274 -16.40 4.44 -30.14
CA ILE A 274 -17.07 3.97 -28.92
C ILE A 274 -17.86 5.12 -28.27
N ASN A 275 -17.39 6.36 -28.40
CA ASN A 275 -18.08 7.55 -27.91
C ASN A 275 -19.51 7.67 -28.46
N ASN A 276 -19.75 7.20 -29.68
CA ASN A 276 -21.09 7.12 -30.29
C ASN A 276 -22.04 6.14 -29.59
N ILE A 277 -21.53 5.20 -28.78
CA ILE A 277 -22.28 4.17 -28.05
C ILE A 277 -22.36 4.52 -26.56
N VAL A 278 -21.25 4.99 -25.99
CA VAL A 278 -21.14 5.40 -24.58
C VAL A 278 -20.68 6.85 -24.58
N ASN A 279 -21.60 7.76 -24.29
CA ASN A 279 -21.29 9.19 -24.23
C ASN A 279 -20.14 9.45 -23.26
N PHE A 280 -19.03 10.00 -23.74
CA PHE A 280 -17.83 10.26 -22.96
C PHE A 280 -18.11 11.02 -21.65
N ASN A 281 -19.01 12.00 -21.70
CA ASN A 281 -19.35 12.82 -20.53
C ASN A 281 -20.06 12.01 -19.43
N SER A 282 -20.82 10.97 -19.80
CA SER A 282 -21.53 10.15 -18.83
C SER A 282 -20.57 9.35 -17.94
N VAL A 283 -19.41 8.95 -18.46
CA VAL A 283 -18.38 8.22 -17.67
C VAL A 283 -17.91 9.04 -16.47
N PHE A 284 -17.80 10.36 -16.62
CA PHE A 284 -17.40 11.26 -15.54
C PHE A 284 -18.57 11.62 -14.63
N GLU A 285 -19.79 11.74 -15.16
CA GLU A 285 -21.00 11.94 -14.36
C GLU A 285 -21.28 10.76 -13.42
N TYR A 286 -20.93 9.53 -13.82
CA TYR A 286 -21.10 8.33 -13.00
C TYR A 286 -19.86 7.98 -12.14
N PHE A 287 -18.88 8.86 -12.01
CA PHE A 287 -17.64 8.59 -11.27
C PHE A 287 -17.87 8.11 -9.82
N ASP A 288 -18.80 8.74 -9.10
CA ASP A 288 -19.13 8.37 -7.73
C ASP A 288 -19.74 6.96 -7.64
N TYR A 289 -20.56 6.59 -8.61
CA TYR A 289 -21.14 5.24 -8.70
C TYR A 289 -20.07 4.19 -9.01
N ILE A 290 -19.08 4.53 -9.85
CA ILE A 290 -17.95 3.65 -10.17
C ILE A 290 -17.10 3.37 -8.92
N ILE A 291 -16.79 4.40 -8.13
CA ILE A 291 -16.07 4.24 -6.86
C ILE A 291 -16.91 3.42 -5.88
N GLY A 292 -18.20 3.75 -5.75
CA GLY A 292 -19.13 3.03 -4.85
C GLY A 292 -19.24 1.54 -5.19
N PHE A 293 -19.25 1.20 -6.47
CA PHE A 293 -19.24 -0.19 -6.94
C PHE A 293 -17.94 -0.93 -6.55
N GLN A 294 -16.78 -0.32 -6.81
CA GLN A 294 -15.48 -0.93 -6.45
C GLN A 294 -15.33 -1.09 -4.94
N PHE A 295 -15.77 -0.10 -4.15
CA PHE A 295 -15.80 -0.17 -2.69
C PHE A 295 -16.70 -1.31 -2.21
N SER A 296 -17.88 -1.47 -2.80
CA SER A 296 -18.83 -2.53 -2.43
C SER A 296 -18.25 -3.93 -2.67
N LEU A 297 -17.56 -4.14 -3.80
CA LEU A 297 -16.87 -5.41 -4.08
C LEU A 297 -15.78 -5.73 -3.04
N LEU A 298 -15.00 -4.71 -2.67
CA LEU A 298 -13.94 -4.83 -1.66
C LEU A 298 -14.49 -5.07 -0.25
N LEU A 299 -15.59 -4.40 0.09
CA LEU A 299 -16.28 -4.57 1.36
C LEU A 299 -16.84 -5.99 1.48
N ILE A 300 -17.48 -6.53 0.43
CA ILE A 300 -17.94 -7.93 0.40
C ILE A 300 -16.76 -8.89 0.62
N TYR A 301 -15.62 -8.65 -0.05
CA TYR A 301 -14.42 -9.45 0.15
C TYR A 301 -13.91 -9.41 1.60
N PHE A 302 -13.90 -8.23 2.23
CA PHE A 302 -13.50 -8.06 3.62
C PHE A 302 -14.48 -8.68 4.61
N LEU A 303 -15.79 -8.55 4.39
CA LEU A 303 -16.82 -9.20 5.20
C LEU A 303 -16.69 -10.72 5.15
N ILE A 304 -16.52 -11.30 3.96
CA ILE A 304 -16.25 -12.74 3.80
C ILE A 304 -15.01 -13.14 4.59
N TYR A 305 -13.96 -12.31 4.60
CA TYR A 305 -12.78 -12.57 5.42
C TYR A 305 -13.07 -12.52 6.92
N CYS A 306 -13.78 -11.49 7.39
CA CYS A 306 -14.13 -11.31 8.80
C CYS A 306 -15.00 -12.45 9.34
N PHE A 307 -16.03 -12.87 8.59
CA PHE A 307 -16.89 -14.01 8.98
C PHE A 307 -16.12 -15.30 9.19
N ASN A 308 -14.99 -15.46 8.49
CA ASN A 308 -14.21 -16.67 8.61
C ASN A 308 -13.28 -16.66 9.83
N ILE A 309 -12.99 -15.52 10.49
CA ILE A 309 -12.02 -15.50 11.60
C ILE A 309 -12.68 -15.30 12.96
N LYS A 310 -12.31 -16.15 13.93
CA LYS A 310 -12.47 -15.87 15.36
C LYS A 310 -11.35 -14.92 15.80
N ASN A 311 -11.53 -13.61 15.60
CA ASN A 311 -10.52 -12.61 15.95
C ASN A 311 -10.75 -12.01 17.35
N ASN A 312 -9.66 -11.75 18.06
CA ASN A 312 -9.64 -10.79 19.16
C ASN A 312 -9.78 -9.36 18.61
N ILE A 313 -10.32 -8.42 19.40
CA ILE A 313 -10.59 -7.04 18.99
C ILE A 313 -9.34 -6.34 18.41
N SER A 314 -8.17 -6.51 19.04
CA SER A 314 -6.91 -5.93 18.55
C SER A 314 -6.51 -6.42 17.16
N GLU A 315 -6.73 -7.71 16.87
CA GLU A 315 -6.42 -8.28 15.57
C GLU A 315 -7.43 -7.83 14.50
N PHE A 316 -8.70 -7.65 14.89
CA PHE A 316 -9.70 -7.05 14.03
C PHE A 316 -9.33 -5.61 13.63
N ILE A 317 -8.92 -4.77 14.58
CA ILE A 317 -8.49 -3.38 14.31
C ILE A 317 -7.34 -3.35 13.31
N LEU A 318 -6.30 -4.18 13.53
CA LEU A 318 -5.17 -4.25 12.60
C LEU A 318 -5.61 -4.67 11.20
N ASN A 319 -6.47 -5.69 11.10
CA ASN A 319 -6.98 -6.17 9.81
C ASN A 319 -7.85 -5.12 9.11
N PHE A 320 -8.62 -4.32 9.86
CA PHE A 320 -9.40 -3.21 9.33
C PHE A 320 -8.50 -2.09 8.79
N LEU A 321 -7.45 -1.71 9.51
CA LEU A 321 -6.46 -0.73 9.03
C LEU A 321 -5.77 -1.21 7.75
N LEU A 322 -5.39 -2.48 7.70
CA LEU A 322 -4.78 -3.08 6.51
C LEU A 322 -5.75 -3.13 5.32
N PHE A 323 -7.03 -3.42 5.56
CA PHE A 323 -8.07 -3.35 4.55
C PHE A 323 -8.30 -1.90 4.05
N TYR A 324 -8.31 -0.93 4.96
CA TYR A 324 -8.43 0.48 4.62
C TYR A 324 -7.27 0.93 3.72
N ILE A 325 -6.03 0.53 4.04
CA ILE A 325 -4.87 0.78 3.17
C ILE A 325 -5.05 0.12 1.80
N PHE A 326 -5.51 -1.13 1.77
CA PHE A 326 -5.78 -1.86 0.52
C PHE A 326 -6.79 -1.11 -0.37
N PHE A 327 -7.90 -0.64 0.21
CA PHE A 327 -8.90 0.16 -0.48
C PHE A 327 -8.36 1.52 -0.93
N LEU A 328 -7.65 2.23 -0.04
CA LEU A 328 -7.14 3.57 -0.30
C LEU A 328 -6.19 3.60 -1.51
N ILE A 329 -5.40 2.56 -1.72
CA ILE A 329 -4.53 2.45 -2.91
C ILE A 329 -5.36 2.30 -4.20
N ASP A 330 -6.37 1.43 -4.20
CA ASP A 330 -7.26 1.26 -5.35
C ASP A 330 -8.01 2.58 -5.66
N PHE A 331 -8.51 3.26 -4.61
CA PHE A 331 -9.17 4.56 -4.73
C PHE A 331 -8.25 5.63 -5.32
N LEU A 332 -7.04 5.78 -4.78
CA LEU A 332 -6.07 6.76 -5.28
C LEU A 332 -5.73 6.53 -6.75
N LEU A 333 -5.63 5.26 -7.16
CA LEU A 333 -5.31 4.92 -8.54
C LEU A 333 -6.48 5.21 -9.49
N ILE A 334 -7.72 4.93 -9.10
CA ILE A 334 -8.92 5.33 -9.86
C ILE A 334 -9.01 6.86 -9.95
N TYR A 335 -8.92 7.55 -8.82
CA TYR A 335 -9.03 9.00 -8.74
C TYR A 335 -7.99 9.69 -9.60
N LEU A 336 -6.73 9.26 -9.51
CA LEU A 336 -5.64 9.80 -10.30
C LEU A 336 -5.89 9.65 -11.80
N VAL A 337 -6.39 8.48 -12.23
CA VAL A 337 -6.64 8.24 -13.65
C VAL A 337 -7.77 9.14 -14.15
N TYR A 338 -8.88 9.22 -13.44
CA TYR A 338 -10.02 10.04 -13.88
C TYR A 338 -9.71 11.54 -13.87
N MET A 339 -8.96 12.03 -12.88
CA MET A 339 -8.60 13.45 -12.81
C MET A 339 -7.55 13.87 -13.85
N ARG A 340 -6.69 12.95 -14.31
CA ARG A 340 -5.54 13.27 -15.17
C ARG A 340 -5.49 12.46 -16.47
N PHE A 341 -6.57 11.80 -16.89
CA PHE A 341 -6.52 10.88 -18.03
C PHE A 341 -6.00 11.53 -19.34
N TYR A 342 -6.22 12.83 -19.56
CA TYR A 342 -5.70 13.56 -20.73
C TYR A 342 -4.16 13.64 -20.73
N ASP A 343 -3.54 13.70 -19.56
CA ASP A 343 -2.09 13.84 -19.39
C ASP A 343 -1.39 12.48 -19.28
N ILE A 344 -2.14 11.41 -19.03
CA ILE A 344 -1.59 10.08 -18.79
C ILE A 344 -1.27 9.39 -20.11
N ASN A 345 -0.01 9.01 -20.28
CA ASN A 345 0.39 8.12 -21.38
C ASN A 345 -0.19 6.70 -21.14
N PRO A 346 -1.03 6.17 -22.05
CA PRO A 346 -1.71 4.89 -21.85
C PRO A 346 -0.75 3.70 -21.77
N VAL A 347 0.40 3.76 -22.45
CA VAL A 347 1.43 2.70 -22.39
C VAL A 347 2.04 2.63 -21.00
N ILE A 348 2.37 3.80 -20.44
CA ILE A 348 2.93 3.96 -19.10
C ILE A 348 1.92 3.47 -18.04
N LEU A 349 0.64 3.80 -18.21
CA LEU A 349 -0.43 3.30 -17.34
C LEU A 349 -0.55 1.77 -17.41
N PHE A 350 -0.52 1.18 -18.61
CA PHE A 350 -0.60 -0.27 -18.77
C PHE A 350 0.53 -1.01 -18.06
N PHE A 351 1.77 -0.52 -18.17
CA PHE A 351 2.91 -1.09 -17.41
C PHE A 351 2.72 -0.95 -15.89
N THR A 352 2.20 0.18 -15.41
CA THR A 352 1.87 0.40 -13.99
C THR A 352 0.91 -0.67 -13.49
N LEU A 353 -0.19 -0.87 -14.23
CA LEU A 353 -1.22 -1.84 -13.88
C LEU A 353 -0.68 -3.27 -13.89
N LEU A 354 0.11 -3.63 -14.92
CA LEU A 354 0.70 -4.95 -15.03
C LEU A 354 1.54 -5.30 -13.79
N PHE A 355 2.46 -4.43 -13.39
CA PHE A 355 3.29 -4.69 -12.20
C PHE A 355 2.51 -4.64 -10.89
N TYR A 356 1.54 -3.71 -10.77
CA TYR A 356 0.64 -3.63 -9.63
C TYR A 356 -0.16 -4.92 -9.43
N PHE A 357 -0.80 -5.41 -10.49
CA PHE A 357 -1.57 -6.66 -10.43
C PHE A 357 -0.68 -7.88 -10.22
N LEU A 358 0.52 -7.94 -10.83
CA LEU A 358 1.47 -9.02 -10.58
C LEU A 358 1.85 -9.13 -9.10
N ALA A 359 2.15 -8.01 -8.45
CA ALA A 359 2.47 -7.99 -7.02
C ALA A 359 1.31 -8.52 -6.17
N GLN A 360 0.08 -8.12 -6.48
CA GLN A 360 -1.13 -8.58 -5.79
C GLN A 360 -1.42 -10.06 -6.04
N PHE A 361 -1.26 -10.54 -7.27
CA PHE A 361 -1.46 -11.95 -7.60
C PHE A 361 -0.46 -12.85 -6.89
N ILE A 362 0.83 -12.50 -6.90
CA ILE A 362 1.86 -13.26 -6.16
C ILE A 362 1.50 -13.31 -4.67
N SER A 363 1.13 -12.17 -4.09
CA SER A 363 0.72 -12.07 -2.68
C SER A 363 -0.55 -12.88 -2.38
N CYS A 364 -1.42 -13.09 -3.36
CA CYS A 364 -2.64 -13.88 -3.23
C CYS A 364 -2.40 -15.40 -3.32
N TYR A 365 -1.39 -15.85 -4.06
CA TYR A 365 -1.17 -17.28 -4.38
C TYR A 365 -0.01 -17.94 -3.63
N HIS A 366 1.00 -17.19 -3.21
CA HIS A 366 2.22 -17.71 -2.55
C HIS A 366 2.41 -17.17 -1.13
N TYR A 367 3.37 -17.75 -0.39
CA TYR A 367 3.85 -17.21 0.89
C TYR A 367 4.32 -15.77 0.71
N PHE A 368 4.05 -14.93 1.71
CA PHE A 368 4.38 -13.51 1.61
C PHE A 368 5.90 -13.36 1.61
N GLU A 369 6.46 -13.04 0.46
CA GLU A 369 7.86 -12.64 0.33
C GLU A 369 7.92 -11.14 0.11
N TYR A 370 8.18 -10.40 1.19
CA TYR A 370 8.17 -8.94 1.17
C TYR A 370 9.17 -8.36 0.15
N LYS A 371 10.30 -9.05 -0.10
CA LYS A 371 11.33 -8.65 -1.08
C LYS A 371 10.76 -8.68 -2.49
N ILE A 372 10.10 -9.78 -2.86
CA ILE A 372 9.45 -9.94 -4.17
C ILE A 372 8.34 -8.89 -4.33
N SER A 373 7.49 -8.74 -3.30
CA SER A 373 6.44 -7.71 -3.30
C SER A 373 7.01 -6.30 -3.47
N ALA A 374 8.08 -5.95 -2.76
CA ALA A 374 8.71 -4.64 -2.85
C ALA A 374 9.31 -4.40 -4.24
N ILE A 375 9.98 -5.40 -4.83
CA ILE A 375 10.57 -5.30 -6.17
C ILE A 375 9.50 -5.05 -7.24
N PHE A 376 8.41 -5.83 -7.26
CA PHE A 376 7.32 -5.61 -8.23
C PHE A 376 6.64 -4.26 -8.03
N ASN A 377 6.40 -3.85 -6.78
CA ASN A 377 5.85 -2.54 -6.48
C ASN A 377 6.80 -1.40 -6.87
N LEU A 378 8.12 -1.61 -6.82
CA LEU A 378 9.12 -0.65 -7.28
C LEU A 378 9.05 -0.45 -8.79
N PHE A 379 8.85 -1.52 -9.58
CA PHE A 379 8.60 -1.40 -11.01
C PHE A 379 7.27 -0.69 -11.32
N ALA A 380 6.23 -0.92 -10.52
CA ALA A 380 4.97 -0.18 -10.63
C ALA A 380 5.12 1.32 -10.32
N LEU A 381 6.21 1.74 -9.66
CA LEU A 381 6.44 3.14 -9.27
C LEU A 381 7.14 4.00 -10.33
N PHE A 382 7.78 3.40 -11.32
CA PHE A 382 8.51 4.16 -12.35
C PHE A 382 7.60 5.13 -13.14
N PRO A 383 6.37 4.73 -13.52
CA PRO A 383 5.34 5.61 -14.05
C PRO A 383 4.85 6.71 -13.08
N LEU A 384 4.75 6.38 -11.79
CA LEU A 384 4.28 7.30 -10.75
C LEU A 384 5.19 8.53 -10.59
N ILE A 385 6.46 8.44 -11.02
CA ILE A 385 7.37 9.59 -11.06
C ILE A 385 6.82 10.70 -11.96
N PHE A 386 6.28 10.38 -13.15
CA PHE A 386 5.67 11.38 -14.04
C PHE A 386 4.45 12.03 -13.38
N LEU A 387 3.68 11.25 -12.63
CA LEU A 387 2.49 11.72 -11.93
C LEU A 387 2.81 12.61 -10.73
N ILE A 388 3.84 12.25 -9.95
CA ILE A 388 4.28 12.94 -8.74
C ILE A 388 5.13 14.17 -9.08
N SER A 389 5.77 14.19 -10.26
CA SER A 389 6.67 15.28 -10.67
C SER A 389 6.08 16.70 -10.52
N PRO A 390 4.80 17.00 -10.87
CA PRO A 390 4.25 18.34 -10.69
C PRO A 390 4.07 18.72 -9.22
N GLU A 391 3.66 17.77 -8.36
CA GLU A 391 3.57 18.02 -6.92
C GLU A 391 4.95 18.22 -6.31
N VAL A 392 5.95 17.45 -6.73
CA VAL A 392 7.34 17.65 -6.28
C VAL A 392 7.87 19.01 -6.70
N MET A 393 7.57 19.49 -7.92
CA MET A 393 7.93 20.84 -8.35
C MET A 393 7.22 21.94 -7.54
N LYS A 394 5.98 21.68 -7.12
CA LYS A 394 5.20 22.59 -6.26
C LYS A 394 5.85 22.70 -4.89
N TYR A 395 6.14 21.57 -4.24
CA TYR A 395 6.77 21.56 -2.92
C TYR A 395 8.20 22.12 -2.91
N SER A 396 8.92 22.00 -4.02
CA SER A 396 10.26 22.59 -4.17
C SER A 396 10.24 24.07 -4.56
N GLY A 397 9.06 24.67 -4.78
CA GLY A 397 8.92 26.08 -5.18
C GLY A 397 9.38 26.38 -6.61
N ILE A 398 9.59 25.35 -7.43
CA ILE A 398 10.12 25.45 -8.79
C ILE A 398 9.02 25.69 -9.82
N GLY A 399 7.81 25.16 -9.61
CA GLY A 399 6.70 25.36 -10.54
C GLY A 399 5.48 24.55 -10.16
N ASN A 400 4.42 24.62 -10.97
CA ASN A 400 3.13 23.98 -10.72
C ASN A 400 2.40 24.50 -9.46
N TYR A 401 2.46 25.82 -9.24
CA TYR A 401 1.71 26.50 -8.17
C TYR A 401 1.08 27.80 -8.68
N ARG A 402 0.12 28.33 -7.92
CA ARG A 402 -0.45 29.66 -8.14
C ARG A 402 0.13 30.62 -7.11
N ASP A 403 0.41 31.85 -7.53
CA ASP A 403 0.94 32.89 -6.65
C ASP A 403 0.50 34.29 -7.14
N ASN A 404 0.70 35.29 -6.29
CA ASN A 404 0.35 36.68 -6.56
C ASN A 404 1.61 37.49 -6.86
N PHE A 405 1.61 38.20 -7.99
CA PHE A 405 2.78 38.94 -8.46
C PHE A 405 2.45 40.40 -8.69
N THR A 406 3.29 41.28 -8.17
CA THR A 406 3.29 42.71 -8.53
C THR A 406 4.41 42.95 -9.53
N ILE A 407 4.04 43.28 -10.76
CA ILE A 407 4.99 43.34 -11.89
C ILE A 407 4.97 44.76 -12.46
N LYS A 408 6.14 45.27 -12.85
CA LYS A 408 6.23 46.53 -13.62
C LYS A 408 5.43 46.44 -14.91
N LYS A 409 4.53 47.39 -15.13
CA LYS A 409 3.51 47.37 -16.19
C LYS A 409 4.08 47.20 -17.60
N GLU A 410 5.29 47.69 -17.85
CA GLU A 410 5.98 47.61 -19.14
C GLU A 410 6.33 46.18 -19.58
N PHE A 411 6.48 45.24 -18.64
CA PHE A 411 6.82 43.85 -18.95
C PHE A 411 5.60 42.92 -19.03
N ILE A 412 4.40 43.45 -18.82
CA ILE A 412 3.15 42.67 -18.87
C ILE A 412 2.60 42.71 -20.30
N PRO A 413 2.26 41.54 -20.90
CA PRO A 413 1.61 41.54 -22.20
C PRO A 413 0.30 42.32 -22.17
N LYS A 414 0.04 43.16 -23.19
CA LYS A 414 -1.18 43.99 -23.28
C LYS A 414 -2.49 43.23 -23.08
N SER A 415 -2.56 41.98 -23.54
CA SER A 415 -3.76 41.15 -23.37
C SER A 415 -3.94 40.66 -21.92
N VAL A 416 -2.85 40.53 -21.14
CA VAL A 416 -2.88 40.18 -19.71
C VAL A 416 -3.26 41.40 -18.88
N SER A 417 -2.85 42.61 -19.27
CA SER A 417 -3.31 43.85 -18.61
C SER A 417 -4.79 44.15 -18.80
N ASN A 418 -5.49 43.41 -19.67
CA ASN A 418 -6.93 43.53 -19.89
C ASN A 418 -7.75 42.50 -19.11
N LEU A 419 -7.10 41.67 -18.27
CA LEU A 419 -7.79 40.69 -17.43
C LEU A 419 -8.80 41.37 -16.49
N PRO A 420 -9.85 40.64 -16.07
CA PRO A 420 -10.84 41.16 -15.13
C PRO A 420 -10.20 41.51 -13.78
N TYR A 421 -10.84 42.43 -13.05
CA TYR A 421 -10.48 42.69 -11.66
C TYR A 421 -10.92 41.54 -10.75
N CYS A 422 -10.17 41.33 -9.66
CA CYS A 422 -10.50 40.31 -8.67
C CYS A 422 -11.81 40.65 -7.94
N PHE A 423 -12.62 39.64 -7.68
CA PHE A 423 -13.84 39.72 -6.87
C PHE A 423 -13.96 38.49 -5.96
N SER A 424 -14.86 38.54 -4.98
CA SER A 424 -15.11 37.41 -4.06
C SER A 424 -15.42 36.15 -4.86
N ASP A 425 -14.77 35.04 -4.51
CA ASP A 425 -14.96 33.73 -5.13
C ASP A 425 -14.40 33.55 -6.56
N TYR A 426 -13.59 34.50 -7.06
CA TYR A 426 -12.89 34.35 -8.34
C TYR A 426 -11.57 33.56 -8.22
N ASN A 427 -11.56 32.33 -8.74
CA ASN A 427 -10.44 31.38 -8.62
C ASN A 427 -9.42 31.42 -9.78
N PHE A 428 -9.63 32.31 -10.76
CA PHE A 428 -8.78 32.45 -11.95
C PHE A 428 -7.86 33.66 -11.83
N THR A 429 -6.98 33.85 -12.82
CA THR A 429 -6.06 34.98 -12.83
C THR A 429 -6.83 36.30 -12.99
N CYS A 430 -6.59 37.26 -12.11
CA CYS A 430 -7.25 38.56 -12.09
C CYS A 430 -6.29 39.68 -11.70
N ILE A 431 -6.70 40.93 -11.98
CA ILE A 431 -5.97 42.14 -11.58
C ILE A 431 -6.51 42.61 -10.23
N ASP A 432 -5.60 42.86 -9.28
CA ASP A 432 -5.95 43.52 -8.03
C ASP A 432 -6.01 45.03 -8.26
N LYS A 433 -7.21 45.60 -8.20
CA LYS A 433 -7.44 47.03 -8.51
C LYS A 433 -6.81 47.95 -7.47
N ASP A 434 -6.77 47.54 -6.21
CA ASP A 434 -6.35 48.40 -5.10
C ASP A 434 -4.82 48.49 -5.01
N MET A 435 -4.13 47.44 -5.44
CA MET A 435 -2.66 47.34 -5.45
C MET A 435 -2.02 47.81 -6.78
N THR A 436 -2.81 47.88 -7.86
CA THR A 436 -2.36 48.29 -9.19
C THR A 436 -2.29 49.82 -9.31
N ASN A 437 -1.19 50.34 -9.85
CA ASN A 437 -0.99 51.78 -10.06
C ASN A 437 -0.47 52.08 -11.48
N GLY A 438 -0.07 53.34 -11.74
CA GLY A 438 0.41 53.75 -13.06
C GLY A 438 1.58 52.93 -13.61
N ASN A 439 2.46 52.44 -12.72
CA ASN A 439 3.75 51.84 -13.06
C ASN A 439 3.81 50.33 -12.81
N GLN A 440 2.91 49.78 -12.01
CA GLN A 440 2.87 48.36 -11.66
C GLN A 440 1.46 47.79 -11.77
N VAL A 441 1.36 46.50 -12.06
CA VAL A 441 0.10 45.76 -12.03
C VAL A 441 0.27 44.58 -11.09
N THR A 442 -0.67 44.43 -10.17
CA THR A 442 -0.75 43.28 -9.26
C THR A 442 -1.72 42.26 -9.85
N LEU A 443 -1.21 41.06 -10.10
CA LEU A 443 -1.94 39.93 -10.65
C LEU A 443 -2.09 38.86 -9.56
N ASN A 444 -3.33 38.52 -9.21
CA ASN A 444 -3.61 37.44 -8.28
C ASN A 444 -3.88 36.13 -9.03
N ASN A 445 -3.61 35.00 -8.38
CA ASN A 445 -3.84 33.64 -8.90
C ASN A 445 -3.11 33.33 -10.22
N LEU A 446 -1.91 33.88 -10.42
CA LEU A 446 -1.10 33.61 -11.60
C LEU A 446 -0.47 32.22 -11.51
N PHE A 447 -0.54 31.40 -12.56
CA PHE A 447 0.02 30.06 -12.52
C PHE A 447 1.51 30.07 -12.90
N VAL A 448 2.37 29.72 -11.94
CA VAL A 448 3.81 29.56 -12.15
C VAL A 448 4.08 28.18 -12.74
N ARG A 449 4.39 28.15 -14.03
CA ARG A 449 4.73 26.90 -14.72
C ARG A 449 6.16 26.46 -14.44
N LEU A 450 7.08 27.42 -14.36
CA LEU A 450 8.49 27.15 -14.07
C LEU A 450 9.19 28.43 -13.60
N LYS A 451 9.94 28.37 -12.51
CA LYS A 451 10.94 29.34 -12.10
C LYS A 451 12.31 28.81 -12.51
N LYS A 452 13.02 29.54 -13.36
CA LYS A 452 14.34 29.15 -13.86
C LYS A 452 15.19 30.36 -14.23
N ASP A 453 16.47 30.36 -13.86
CA ASP A 453 17.48 31.34 -14.29
C ASP A 453 17.03 32.80 -14.09
N ASN A 454 16.59 33.14 -12.87
CA ASN A 454 16.03 34.46 -12.51
C ASN A 454 14.87 34.89 -13.40
N ALA A 455 14.10 33.94 -13.92
CA ALA A 455 12.92 34.19 -14.73
C ALA A 455 11.76 33.29 -14.31
N TYR A 456 10.56 33.82 -14.48
CA TYR A 456 9.30 33.14 -14.25
C TYR A 456 8.63 32.90 -15.59
N TYR A 457 8.26 31.63 -15.84
CA TYR A 457 7.40 31.21 -16.91
C TYR A 457 5.99 31.09 -16.35
N LEU A 458 5.16 32.06 -16.70
CA LEU A 458 3.87 32.32 -16.08
C LEU A 458 2.76 31.99 -17.07
N ARG A 459 1.60 31.62 -16.52
CA ARG A 459 0.37 31.43 -17.25
C ARG A 459 -0.76 32.19 -16.58
N ALA A 460 -1.40 33.05 -17.35
CA ALA A 460 -2.67 33.66 -16.99
C ALA A 460 -3.81 32.81 -17.55
N ASP A 461 -4.72 32.37 -16.70
CA ASP A 461 -5.89 31.56 -17.08
C ASP A 461 -7.18 32.32 -16.81
N MET A 462 -8.18 32.14 -17.69
CA MET A 462 -9.55 32.63 -17.50
C MET A 462 -10.59 31.66 -18.11
N PRO A 463 -11.84 31.64 -17.63
CA PRO A 463 -12.89 30.75 -18.16
C PRO A 463 -13.39 31.17 -19.56
N ILE A 464 -13.88 30.19 -20.34
CA ILE A 464 -14.46 30.36 -21.69
C ILE A 464 -15.97 30.66 -21.66
N LYS A 465 -16.69 30.41 -20.54
CA LYS A 465 -18.16 30.54 -20.47
C LYS A 465 -18.68 31.46 -19.34
N TYR A 466 -19.34 32.53 -19.76
CA TYR A 466 -20.59 33.17 -19.28
C TYR A 466 -20.81 33.64 -17.83
N ASP A 467 -19.87 33.56 -16.88
CA ASP A 467 -20.07 34.16 -15.56
C ASP A 467 -19.01 35.23 -15.23
N PHE A 468 -18.95 36.27 -16.05
CA PHE A 468 -18.67 37.58 -15.48
C PHE A 468 -20.02 38.12 -15.02
N ASN A 469 -20.23 38.22 -13.71
CA ASN A 469 -21.31 39.03 -13.20
C ASN A 469 -21.00 40.48 -13.65
N LEU A 470 -21.56 40.84 -14.80
CA LEU A 470 -21.27 42.04 -15.59
C LEU A 470 -21.65 43.35 -14.88
N SER A 471 -22.10 43.28 -13.63
CA SER A 471 -22.58 44.42 -12.84
C SER A 471 -21.56 45.53 -12.65
N ASN A 472 -20.27 45.31 -12.97
CA ASN A 472 -19.20 46.31 -12.83
C ASN A 472 -18.38 46.57 -14.11
N MET A 473 -18.77 46.07 -15.28
CA MET A 473 -18.14 46.50 -16.54
C MET A 473 -19.15 47.28 -17.38
N ASN A 474 -18.84 48.55 -17.68
CA ASN A 474 -19.54 49.35 -18.70
C ASN A 474 -19.31 48.73 -20.09
N ILE A 475 -19.94 47.60 -20.37
CA ILE A 475 -19.98 46.97 -21.70
C ILE A 475 -21.33 47.32 -22.28
N SER A 476 -21.34 47.94 -23.46
CA SER A 476 -22.56 48.31 -24.17
C SER A 476 -23.18 47.12 -24.89
N GLU A 477 -24.49 47.14 -25.09
CA GLU A 477 -25.21 46.18 -25.94
C GLU A 477 -24.71 46.28 -27.40
N CYS A 478 -24.62 45.16 -28.12
CA CYS A 478 -24.07 45.13 -29.47
C CYS A 478 -24.96 45.90 -30.45
N SER A 479 -24.42 46.98 -31.04
CA SER A 479 -24.98 47.58 -32.26
C SER A 479 -24.33 46.96 -33.50
N GLN A 480 -25.05 46.93 -34.64
CA GLN A 480 -24.70 46.15 -35.84
C GLN A 480 -23.34 46.48 -36.51
N GLU A 481 -22.60 47.49 -36.04
CA GLU A 481 -21.37 47.98 -36.69
C GLU A 481 -20.20 48.29 -35.73
N GLN A 482 -19.96 47.51 -34.67
CA GLN A 482 -18.78 47.74 -33.80
C GLN A 482 -17.85 46.53 -33.62
N ASN A 483 -16.54 46.79 -33.79
CA ASN A 483 -15.41 45.89 -33.47
C ASN A 483 -15.03 45.92 -31.98
N THR A 484 -15.89 46.44 -31.11
CA THR A 484 -15.66 46.55 -29.66
C THR A 484 -16.38 45.43 -28.91
N THR A 485 -15.89 45.08 -27.73
CA THR A 485 -16.53 44.09 -26.85
C THR A 485 -17.94 44.57 -26.48
N CYS A 486 -18.95 43.75 -26.74
CA CYS A 486 -20.35 44.09 -26.50
C CYS A 486 -21.14 42.83 -26.05
N TYR A 487 -22.38 43.00 -25.58
CA TYR A 487 -23.24 41.89 -25.18
C TYR A 487 -24.55 41.85 -25.97
N GLU A 488 -25.15 40.67 -26.11
CA GLU A 488 -26.47 40.45 -26.69
C GLU A 488 -27.34 39.71 -25.67
N ASN A 489 -28.56 40.19 -25.47
CA ASN A 489 -29.51 39.59 -24.54
C ASN A 489 -30.27 38.50 -25.29
N LEU A 490 -30.13 37.24 -24.87
CA LEU A 490 -30.93 36.15 -25.43
C LEU A 490 -32.32 36.18 -24.78
N ASP A 491 -33.37 35.84 -25.53
CA ASP A 491 -34.80 36.05 -25.21
C ASP A 491 -35.29 35.53 -23.84
N ASP A 492 -34.51 34.69 -23.17
CA ASP A 492 -34.66 34.41 -21.75
C ASP A 492 -33.78 35.39 -20.96
N ASN A 493 -34.40 36.42 -20.35
CA ASN A 493 -33.86 37.53 -19.50
C ASN A 493 -32.83 37.18 -18.39
N LYS A 494 -32.20 36.01 -18.43
CA LYS A 494 -31.19 35.48 -17.52
C LYS A 494 -29.86 35.15 -18.20
N THR A 495 -29.77 35.17 -19.53
CA THR A 495 -28.56 34.76 -20.27
C THR A 495 -28.06 35.88 -21.18
N ILE A 496 -26.93 36.45 -20.80
CA ILE A 496 -26.20 37.45 -21.58
C ILE A 496 -25.10 36.74 -22.36
N GLU A 497 -25.08 36.90 -23.69
CA GLU A 497 -24.01 36.39 -24.53
C GLU A 497 -23.04 37.52 -24.92
N ILE A 498 -21.77 37.42 -24.54
CA ILE A 498 -20.74 38.40 -24.94
C ILE A 498 -20.26 38.08 -26.36
N LYS A 499 -20.47 39.00 -27.30
CA LYS A 499 -19.90 38.93 -28.65
C LYS A 499 -18.68 39.84 -28.79
N ASN A 500 -17.79 39.54 -29.75
CA ASN A 500 -16.60 40.33 -30.08
C ASN A 500 -15.55 40.50 -28.94
N TYR A 501 -15.56 39.60 -27.94
CA TYR A 501 -14.50 39.48 -26.92
C TYR A 501 -13.12 39.11 -27.50
N ASP A 502 -13.12 38.48 -28.68
CA ASP A 502 -11.96 37.87 -29.34
C ASP A 502 -10.79 38.81 -29.62
N ILE A 503 -11.01 40.10 -29.87
CA ILE A 503 -9.91 41.00 -30.29
C ILE A 503 -8.94 41.29 -29.15
N LYS A 504 -9.42 41.48 -27.92
CA LYS A 504 -8.57 41.81 -26.75
C LYS A 504 -7.76 40.62 -26.24
N PHE A 505 -8.21 39.40 -26.53
CA PHE A 505 -7.64 38.15 -26.03
C PHE A 505 -7.24 37.18 -27.14
N LYS A 506 -7.08 37.67 -28.38
CA LYS A 506 -6.70 36.88 -29.57
C LYS A 506 -5.44 36.04 -29.38
N ASP A 507 -4.54 36.47 -28.49
CA ASP A 507 -3.29 35.78 -28.16
C ASP A 507 -3.44 34.66 -27.11
N PHE A 508 -4.62 34.50 -26.51
CA PHE A 508 -4.91 33.41 -25.59
C PHE A 508 -5.22 32.14 -26.37
N LYS A 509 -4.77 31.00 -25.84
CA LYS A 509 -5.00 29.67 -26.40
C LYS A 509 -6.15 28.98 -25.66
N ASN A 510 -6.97 28.24 -26.40
CA ASN A 510 -7.99 27.39 -25.81
C ASN A 510 -7.36 26.19 -25.09
N SER A 511 -7.80 25.95 -23.86
CA SER A 511 -7.57 24.71 -23.11
C SER A 511 -8.78 23.78 -23.25
N TYR A 512 -8.55 22.48 -23.08
CA TYR A 512 -9.59 21.44 -23.13
C TYR A 512 -10.69 21.61 -22.06
N ASN A 513 -10.43 22.35 -20.97
CA ASN A 513 -11.34 22.48 -19.83
C ASN A 513 -12.20 23.75 -19.85
N LYS A 514 -12.63 24.24 -21.02
CA LYS A 514 -13.41 25.49 -21.12
C LYS A 514 -12.68 26.69 -20.47
N THR A 515 -11.36 26.75 -20.56
CA THR A 515 -10.54 27.89 -20.12
C THR A 515 -9.64 28.35 -21.26
N ILE A 516 -9.38 29.64 -21.34
CA ILE A 516 -8.35 30.19 -22.23
C ILE A 516 -7.16 30.66 -21.41
N PHE A 517 -5.97 30.52 -21.96
CA PHE A 517 -4.73 30.85 -21.25
C PHE A 517 -3.72 31.58 -22.11
N LYS A 518 -2.88 32.40 -21.48
CA LYS A 518 -1.72 33.02 -22.12
C LYS A 518 -0.47 32.71 -21.30
N ASP A 519 0.50 32.08 -21.96
CA ASP A 519 1.84 31.88 -21.42
C ASP A 519 2.71 33.10 -21.71
N PHE A 520 3.52 33.53 -20.75
CA PHE A 520 4.50 34.61 -20.93
C PHE A 520 5.69 34.44 -19.98
N LYS A 521 6.78 35.16 -20.25
CA LYS A 521 8.04 35.10 -19.48
C LYS A 521 8.34 36.46 -18.88
N ILE A 522 8.75 36.50 -17.62
CA ILE A 522 9.16 37.70 -16.88
C ILE A 522 10.49 37.45 -16.16
N LYS A 523 11.34 38.46 -16.00
CA LYS A 523 12.54 38.35 -15.14
C LYS A 523 12.18 38.64 -13.69
N GLU A 524 12.84 37.99 -12.77
CA GLU A 524 12.67 38.19 -11.33
C GLU A 524 12.96 39.65 -10.92
N SER A 525 13.87 40.35 -11.62
CA SER A 525 14.14 41.78 -11.43
C SER A 525 12.96 42.72 -11.74
N ASP A 526 11.94 42.21 -12.45
CA ASP A 526 10.79 42.98 -12.92
C ASP A 526 9.56 42.76 -12.01
N ILE A 527 9.68 41.85 -11.05
CA ILE A 527 8.74 41.59 -9.97
C ILE A 527 9.13 42.47 -8.78
N LEU A 528 8.15 43.10 -8.14
CA LEU A 528 8.32 44.12 -7.11
C LEU A 528 8.06 43.63 -5.68
N ASN A 529 7.56 42.40 -5.53
CA ASN A 529 7.20 41.78 -4.25
C ASN A 529 7.93 40.47 -4.00
#